data_AF-A0A927S3X8-F1
#
_entry.id   AF-A0A927S3X8-F1
#
_cell.length_a   1.000
_cell.length_b   1.000
_cell.length_c   1.000
_cell.angle_alpha   90.00
_cell.angle_beta   90.00
_cell.angle_gamma   90.00
#
_symmetry.space_group_name_H-M   'P 1'
#
loop_
_entity.id
_entity.type
_entity.pdbx_description
1 polymer ?
#
loop_
_entity_poly.entity_id
_entity_poly.type
_entity_poly.pdbx_seq_one_letter_code
_entity_poly.pdbx_strand_id
1 'polypeptide(L)'
;MKLSKRTLILVTSLVLAMSLSVFGTVAYLTSSQTVTNTFTVGDVQITLTETDVDEDGNPKFPVDTDNDGKADIEVSVEPDGTIRVDPTPDNDDDPQNDVVIKPGETGTVTDGDGNTVTVEGEEGGKVTVTENGKDPVTVDPATAEPSRDMGNEYNMVPGKSFKKDPVVTVVADSEDCYVRFRVTLNSYAALKAIFTDAQDADLLGKFVNVNTTDWTLKAAAADATADTVTYEFRYKEIVKGTNADVELPALFDTFTVPGELTGDQLKTLATLEMEVVADAIQTVAFETEDEAWTAFGNQYGN
;
A
#
# COMPACT_ATOMS: atom_id res chain seq x y z
N MET A 1 -54.94 -0.85 33.62
CA MET A 1 -55.56 -2.17 33.35
C MET A 1 -54.68 -3.24 34.01
N LYS A 2 -55.22 -4.10 34.89
CA LYS A 2 -54.41 -5.18 35.51
C LYS A 2 -54.34 -6.37 34.55
N LEU A 3 -53.22 -6.56 33.86
CA LEU A 3 -53.02 -7.74 33.02
C LEU A 3 -52.91 -8.99 33.90
N SER A 4 -53.56 -10.08 33.49
CA SER A 4 -53.45 -11.36 34.20
C SER A 4 -52.05 -11.94 34.02
N LYS A 5 -51.53 -12.68 35.01
CA LYS A 5 -50.19 -13.30 34.93
C LYS A 5 -50.02 -14.19 33.68
N ARG A 6 -51.10 -14.81 33.19
CA ARG A 6 -51.10 -15.63 31.95
C ARG A 6 -51.02 -14.77 30.69
N THR A 7 -51.73 -13.62 30.68
CA THR A 7 -51.65 -12.64 29.59
C THR A 7 -50.28 -11.97 29.55
N LEU A 8 -49.67 -11.69 30.70
CA LEU A 8 -48.33 -11.12 30.79
C LEU A 8 -47.31 -12.05 30.14
N ILE A 9 -47.29 -13.35 30.53
CA ILE A 9 -46.39 -14.35 29.94
C ILE A 9 -46.56 -14.42 28.43
N LEU A 10 -47.80 -14.52 27.92
CA LEU A 10 -48.07 -14.59 26.48
C LEU A 10 -47.58 -13.36 25.71
N VAL A 11 -47.74 -12.15 26.26
CA VAL A 11 -47.24 -10.91 25.65
C VAL A 11 -45.71 -10.86 25.71
N THR A 12 -45.08 -11.26 26.83
CA THR A 12 -43.62 -11.31 26.93
C THR A 12 -43.02 -12.33 25.95
N SER A 13 -43.63 -13.51 25.80
CA SER A 13 -43.19 -14.52 24.82
C SER A 13 -43.36 -14.06 23.37
N LEU A 14 -44.41 -13.32 23.05
CA LEU A 14 -44.62 -12.79 21.69
C LEU A 14 -43.62 -11.67 21.35
N VAL A 15 -43.29 -10.81 22.31
CA VAL A 15 -42.21 -9.81 22.17
C VAL A 15 -40.85 -10.49 22.03
N LEU A 16 -40.58 -11.54 22.83
CA LEU A 16 -39.32 -12.29 22.74
C LEU A 16 -39.18 -13.04 21.40
N ALA A 17 -40.28 -13.57 20.86
CA ALA A 17 -40.31 -14.19 19.54
C ALA A 17 -40.08 -13.17 18.40
N MET A 18 -40.61 -11.96 18.51
CA MET A 18 -40.34 -10.87 17.55
C MET A 18 -38.94 -10.28 17.68
N SER A 19 -38.27 -10.39 18.84
CA SER A 19 -36.84 -10.05 18.96
C SER A 19 -35.90 -11.12 18.40
N LEU A 20 -36.38 -12.35 18.18
CA LEU A 20 -35.57 -13.42 17.58
C LEU A 20 -35.59 -13.39 16.03
N SER A 21 -36.47 -12.60 15.40
CA SER A 21 -36.49 -12.39 13.94
C SER A 21 -35.59 -11.22 13.46
N VAL A 22 -34.76 -10.65 14.35
CA VAL A 22 -33.73 -9.65 13.99
C VAL A 22 -32.31 -10.15 14.30
N PHE A 23 -32.19 -11.34 14.92
CA PHE A 23 -30.91 -12.03 15.15
C PHE A 23 -30.71 -13.21 14.19
N GLY A 24 -30.97 -12.97 12.91
CA GLY A 24 -30.31 -13.73 11.84
C GLY A 24 -28.93 -13.13 11.60
N THR A 25 -27.93 -13.49 12.41
CA THR A 25 -26.54 -13.13 12.13
C THR A 25 -26.05 -13.93 10.93
N VAL A 26 -26.39 -13.45 9.73
CA VAL A 26 -25.57 -13.70 8.54
C VAL A 26 -24.22 -13.06 8.82
N ALA A 27 -23.24 -13.90 9.15
CA ALA A 27 -21.85 -13.48 9.25
C ALA A 27 -21.38 -13.18 7.83
N TYR A 28 -21.51 -11.93 7.40
CA TYR A 28 -20.92 -11.47 6.16
C TYR A 28 -19.44 -11.18 6.39
N LEU A 29 -18.63 -11.82 5.57
CA LEU A 29 -17.18 -11.91 5.67
C LEU A 29 -16.60 -10.79 4.80
N THR A 30 -15.72 -9.98 5.39
CA THR A 30 -15.18 -8.76 4.78
C THR A 30 -13.72 -8.61 5.17
N SER A 31 -12.85 -8.26 4.22
CA SER A 31 -11.41 -8.16 4.43
C SER A 31 -10.95 -6.70 4.38
N SER A 32 -10.00 -6.35 5.23
CA SER A 32 -9.40 -5.02 5.31
C SER A 32 -7.94 -5.20 5.68
N GLN A 33 -7.04 -4.63 4.88
CA GLN A 33 -5.61 -4.64 5.18
C GLN A 33 -5.05 -3.23 5.25
N THR A 34 -4.64 -2.89 6.47
CA THR A 34 -3.71 -1.83 6.78
C THR A 34 -2.38 -2.50 7.18
N VAL A 35 -1.26 -1.90 6.83
CA VAL A 35 0.02 -2.15 7.51
C VAL A 35 -0.09 -1.46 8.89
N THR A 36 -0.68 -2.08 9.92
CA THR A 36 -0.07 -3.10 10.78
C THR A 36 -1.16 -4.01 11.40
N ASN A 37 -0.85 -5.29 11.71
CA ASN A 37 -1.80 -6.42 11.62
C ASN A 37 -2.41 -6.98 12.94
N THR A 38 -3.69 -7.47 12.91
CA THR A 38 -4.44 -8.41 13.82
C THR A 38 -5.97 -8.14 13.76
N PHE A 39 -6.97 -9.06 13.69
CA PHE A 39 -7.12 -10.48 13.28
C PHE A 39 -8.64 -10.85 13.15
N THR A 40 -9.04 -11.58 12.08
CA THR A 40 -10.22 -12.52 11.95
C THR A 40 -11.66 -11.97 12.15
N VAL A 41 -12.66 -12.15 11.25
CA VAL A 41 -13.26 -13.43 10.77
C VAL A 41 -13.72 -13.38 9.30
N GLY A 42 -13.26 -14.36 8.48
CA GLY A 42 -13.98 -14.85 7.29
C GLY A 42 -13.26 -14.73 5.94
N ASP A 43 -13.35 -15.78 5.12
CA ASP A 43 -12.42 -16.06 4.02
C ASP A 43 -12.61 -15.18 2.75
N VAL A 44 -12.08 -13.95 2.80
CA VAL A 44 -11.55 -13.25 1.61
C VAL A 44 -10.13 -12.80 1.95
N GLN A 45 -9.14 -13.33 1.22
CA GLN A 45 -7.74 -12.98 1.40
C GLN A 45 -7.32 -11.98 0.32
N ILE A 46 -6.55 -10.97 0.72
CA ILE A 46 -5.92 -10.00 -0.18
C ILE A 46 -4.47 -9.81 0.29
N THR A 47 -3.63 -9.17 -0.54
CA THR A 47 -2.33 -8.59 -0.14
C THR A 47 -2.21 -7.16 -0.67
N LEU A 48 -1.41 -6.34 0.02
CA LEU A 48 -1.03 -4.99 -0.41
C LEU A 48 0.48 -4.82 -0.15
N THR A 49 1.23 -4.49 -1.20
CA THR A 49 2.70 -4.36 -1.19
C THR A 49 3.12 -3.24 -2.13
N GLU A 50 4.16 -2.48 -1.78
CA GLU A 50 4.77 -1.48 -2.67
C GLU A 50 6.02 -2.05 -3.36
N THR A 51 6.57 -1.37 -4.37
CA THR A 51 7.97 -1.60 -4.78
C THR A 51 8.89 -0.88 -3.80
N ASP A 52 9.87 -1.59 -3.26
CA ASP A 52 10.98 -1.03 -2.47
C ASP A 52 11.91 -0.21 -3.39
N VAL A 53 12.34 0.97 -2.94
CA VAL A 53 13.11 1.95 -3.73
C VAL A 53 14.18 2.65 -2.91
N ASP A 54 15.29 3.01 -3.57
CA ASP A 54 16.36 3.82 -2.98
C ASP A 54 15.97 5.31 -2.75
N GLU A 55 16.86 6.09 -2.12
CA GLU A 55 16.67 7.53 -1.88
C GLU A 55 16.31 8.36 -3.14
N ASP A 56 16.69 7.89 -4.33
CA ASP A 56 16.45 8.55 -5.61
C ASP A 56 15.21 8.00 -6.36
N GLY A 57 14.57 6.95 -5.82
CA GLY A 57 13.33 6.36 -6.32
C GLY A 57 13.53 5.19 -7.30
N ASN A 58 14.73 4.63 -7.39
CA ASN A 58 15.03 3.46 -8.24
C ASN A 58 14.71 2.16 -7.48
N PRO A 59 14.16 1.11 -8.12
CA PRO A 59 13.85 -0.14 -7.44
C PRO A 59 15.07 -0.79 -6.80
N LYS A 60 14.94 -1.24 -5.54
CA LYS A 60 15.94 -2.10 -4.89
C LYS A 60 15.77 -3.55 -5.33
N PHE A 61 16.88 -4.25 -5.56
CA PHE A 61 16.94 -5.67 -5.89
C PHE A 61 17.78 -6.40 -4.82
N PRO A 62 17.16 -7.26 -4.00
CA PRO A 62 17.87 -8.00 -2.96
C PRO A 62 18.71 -9.11 -3.59
N VAL A 63 19.92 -9.31 -3.07
CA VAL A 63 20.83 -10.35 -3.53
C VAL A 63 21.22 -11.24 -2.36
N ASP A 64 20.69 -12.46 -2.39
CA ASP A 64 21.09 -13.59 -1.55
C ASP A 64 22.21 -14.35 -2.28
N THR A 65 23.47 -14.10 -1.91
CA THR A 65 24.66 -14.79 -2.44
C THR A 65 24.91 -16.12 -1.73
N ASP A 66 24.38 -16.27 -0.52
CA ASP A 66 24.58 -17.40 0.37
C ASP A 66 23.59 -18.56 0.13
N ASN A 67 22.37 -18.20 -0.27
CA ASN A 67 21.13 -18.96 -0.38
C ASN A 67 20.53 -19.41 0.97
N ASP A 68 20.63 -18.59 2.04
CA ASP A 68 19.94 -18.85 3.32
C ASP A 68 18.47 -18.35 3.35
N GLY A 69 18.09 -17.49 2.40
CA GLY A 69 16.78 -16.84 2.32
C GLY A 69 16.75 -15.40 2.82
N LYS A 70 17.89 -14.76 3.03
CA LYS A 70 18.05 -13.32 3.33
C LYS A 70 18.85 -12.61 2.24
N ALA A 71 18.71 -11.29 2.15
CA ALA A 71 19.58 -10.48 1.32
C ALA A 71 20.91 -10.20 2.04
N ASP A 72 22.03 -10.48 1.38
CA ASP A 72 23.37 -10.11 1.87
C ASP A 72 23.69 -8.64 1.54
N ILE A 73 23.20 -8.19 0.38
CA ILE A 73 23.28 -6.82 -0.15
C ILE A 73 22.00 -6.47 -0.92
N GLU A 74 21.74 -5.18 -1.10
CA GLU A 74 20.74 -4.66 -2.03
C GLU A 74 21.39 -3.86 -3.15
N VAL A 75 20.81 -3.94 -4.35
CA VAL A 75 21.33 -3.28 -5.55
C VAL A 75 20.24 -2.40 -6.15
N SER A 76 20.56 -1.14 -6.45
CA SER A 76 19.70 -0.27 -7.27
C SER A 76 20.46 0.22 -8.51
N VAL A 77 19.73 0.60 -9.55
CA VAL A 77 20.31 1.07 -10.82
C VAL A 77 19.62 2.36 -11.28
N GLU A 78 20.39 3.44 -11.32
CA GLU A 78 19.96 4.77 -11.78
C GLU A 78 19.73 4.82 -13.31
N PRO A 79 18.94 5.78 -13.82
CA PRO A 79 18.65 5.90 -15.26
C PRO A 79 19.86 6.19 -16.16
N ASP A 80 20.98 6.65 -15.61
CA ASP A 80 22.25 6.83 -16.35
C ASP A 80 23.16 5.58 -16.33
N GLY A 81 22.71 4.51 -15.66
CA GLY A 81 23.41 3.25 -15.48
C GLY A 81 24.27 3.18 -14.22
N THR A 82 24.36 4.23 -13.41
CA THR A 82 25.03 4.18 -12.10
C THR A 82 24.35 3.14 -11.21
N ILE A 83 25.15 2.27 -10.61
CA ILE A 83 24.72 1.20 -9.71
C ILE A 83 25.01 1.65 -8.29
N ARG A 84 24.06 1.48 -7.38
CA ARG A 84 24.29 1.58 -5.94
C ARG A 84 24.20 0.21 -5.32
N VAL A 85 25.00 0.01 -4.28
CA VAL A 85 25.02 -1.23 -3.52
C VAL A 85 24.95 -0.88 -2.04
N ASP A 86 23.82 -1.22 -1.41
CA ASP A 86 23.66 -1.15 0.03
C ASP A 86 24.24 -2.45 0.65
N PRO A 87 25.26 -2.35 1.52
CA PRO A 87 25.84 -3.50 2.23
C PRO A 87 24.97 -4.06 3.36
N THR A 88 23.88 -3.38 3.73
CA THR A 88 23.16 -3.58 4.99
C THR A 88 21.63 -3.58 4.82
N PRO A 89 21.04 -4.54 4.06
CA PRO A 89 19.60 -4.56 3.77
C PRO A 89 18.69 -4.58 5.01
N ASP A 90 19.15 -5.20 6.10
CA ASP A 90 18.42 -5.26 7.38
C ASP A 90 18.43 -3.91 8.17
N ASN A 91 19.08 -2.84 7.68
CA ASN A 91 19.29 -1.57 8.41
C ASN A 91 19.32 -0.32 7.49
N ASP A 92 18.15 0.09 7.02
CA ASP A 92 17.83 1.25 6.14
C ASP A 92 18.25 2.66 6.69
N ASP A 93 18.88 2.72 7.87
CA ASP A 93 19.19 3.94 8.64
C ASP A 93 20.57 4.58 8.31
N ASP A 94 21.39 4.01 7.41
CA ASP A 94 22.72 4.57 7.06
C ASP A 94 23.10 4.53 5.55
N PRO A 95 22.39 5.27 4.68
CA PRO A 95 22.69 5.40 3.24
C PRO A 95 24.05 6.08 2.92
N GLN A 96 24.88 6.40 3.92
CA GLN A 96 26.25 6.89 3.70
C GLN A 96 27.26 5.78 3.41
N ASN A 97 26.88 4.51 3.53
CA ASN A 97 27.76 3.36 3.22
C ASN A 97 27.56 2.78 1.80
N ASP A 98 26.60 3.29 1.03
CA ASP A 98 26.34 2.88 -0.37
C ASP A 98 27.62 2.89 -1.23
N VAL A 99 27.92 1.75 -1.83
CA VAL A 99 29.02 1.64 -2.80
C VAL A 99 28.50 1.96 -4.19
N VAL A 100 28.82 3.16 -4.67
CA VAL A 100 28.43 3.64 -6.01
C VAL A 100 29.44 3.19 -7.07
N ILE A 101 28.95 2.48 -8.09
CA ILE A 101 29.73 1.86 -9.18
C ILE A 101 29.15 2.32 -10.53
N LYS A 102 29.98 2.53 -11.56
CA LYS A 102 29.49 2.90 -12.90
C LYS A 102 29.40 1.70 -13.85
N PRO A 103 28.66 1.81 -14.97
CA PRO A 103 28.68 0.79 -16.02
C PRO A 103 30.10 0.45 -16.48
N GLY A 104 30.47 -0.82 -16.41
CA GLY A 104 31.80 -1.32 -16.76
C GLY A 104 32.88 -1.13 -15.68
N GLU A 105 32.53 -0.67 -14.48
CA GLU A 105 33.42 -0.65 -13.31
C GLU A 105 33.13 -1.85 -12.38
N THR A 106 34.18 -2.29 -11.66
CA THR A 106 34.11 -3.33 -10.62
C THR A 106 34.32 -2.65 -9.26
N GLY A 107 33.39 -2.83 -8.34
CA GLY A 107 33.50 -2.44 -6.94
C GLY A 107 33.70 -3.63 -6.01
N THR A 108 34.10 -3.34 -4.77
CA THR A 108 34.13 -4.33 -3.67
C THR A 108 33.47 -3.73 -2.44
N VAL A 109 32.57 -4.50 -1.86
CA VAL A 109 31.72 -4.16 -0.71
C VAL A 109 31.95 -5.23 0.39
N THR A 110 31.68 -4.87 1.64
CA THR A 110 31.57 -5.85 2.73
C THR A 110 30.09 -6.03 3.03
N ASP A 111 29.58 -7.24 2.93
CA ASP A 111 28.16 -7.56 3.17
C ASP A 111 27.78 -7.53 4.66
N GLY A 112 26.48 -7.71 4.95
CA GLY A 112 25.94 -7.75 6.31
C GLY A 112 26.53 -8.86 7.20
N ASP A 113 27.05 -9.95 6.62
CA ASP A 113 27.70 -11.06 7.30
C ASP A 113 29.22 -10.83 7.53
N GLY A 114 29.78 -9.79 6.89
CA GLY A 114 31.18 -9.38 7.01
C GLY A 114 32.13 -10.01 5.97
N ASN A 115 31.61 -10.67 4.92
CA ASN A 115 32.43 -11.20 3.83
C ASN A 115 32.67 -10.12 2.77
N THR A 116 33.67 -10.35 1.90
CA THR A 116 34.00 -9.42 0.81
C THR A 116 33.29 -9.85 -0.47
N VAL A 117 32.34 -9.03 -0.91
CA VAL A 117 31.58 -9.21 -2.14
C VAL A 117 32.15 -8.32 -3.23
N THR A 118 32.29 -8.86 -4.43
CA THR A 118 32.66 -8.13 -5.64
C THR A 118 31.40 -7.85 -6.45
N VAL A 119 31.24 -6.61 -6.93
CA VAL A 119 30.08 -6.21 -7.73
C VAL A 119 30.56 -5.61 -9.05
N GLU A 120 30.05 -6.12 -10.17
CA GLU A 120 30.42 -5.71 -11.53
C GLU A 120 29.21 -5.21 -12.29
N GLY A 121 29.30 -3.98 -12.82
CA GLY A 121 28.27 -3.40 -13.68
C GLY A 121 28.47 -3.79 -15.14
N GLU A 122 27.52 -4.51 -15.73
CA GLU A 122 27.60 -4.95 -17.13
C GLU A 122 26.90 -4.00 -18.11
N GLU A 123 27.26 -4.11 -19.40
CA GLU A 123 26.63 -3.34 -20.47
C GLU A 123 25.15 -3.73 -20.62
N GLY A 124 24.25 -2.76 -20.46
CA GLY A 124 22.80 -2.98 -20.41
C GLY A 124 22.18 -2.91 -19.01
N GLY A 125 22.96 -2.59 -17.97
CA GLY A 125 22.44 -2.32 -16.62
C GLY A 125 22.24 -3.58 -15.76
N LYS A 126 22.77 -4.73 -16.19
CA LYS A 126 22.85 -5.93 -15.33
C LYS A 126 23.95 -5.74 -14.30
N VAL A 127 23.78 -6.37 -13.15
CA VAL A 127 24.75 -6.34 -12.05
C VAL A 127 25.09 -7.76 -11.65
N THR A 128 26.36 -8.13 -11.74
CA THR A 128 26.85 -9.44 -11.31
C THR A 128 27.59 -9.30 -9.98
N VAL A 129 27.16 -10.10 -9.01
CA VAL A 129 27.58 -10.09 -7.61
C VAL A 129 28.30 -11.40 -7.31
N THR A 130 29.48 -11.35 -6.70
CA THR A 130 30.31 -12.53 -6.41
C THR A 130 30.90 -12.46 -5.01
N GLU A 131 30.43 -13.33 -4.12
CA GLU A 131 31.05 -13.60 -2.81
C GLU A 131 32.12 -14.70 -2.94
N ASN A 132 33.17 -14.67 -2.13
CA ASN A 132 34.39 -15.45 -2.37
C ASN A 132 34.25 -16.93 -1.98
N GLY A 133 33.74 -17.74 -2.90
CA GLY A 133 33.51 -19.18 -2.72
C GLY A 133 32.07 -19.61 -3.00
N LYS A 134 31.18 -18.67 -3.34
CA LYS A 134 29.82 -18.88 -3.85
C LYS A 134 29.81 -18.87 -5.38
N ASP A 135 28.69 -19.29 -5.96
CA ASP A 135 28.41 -19.06 -7.38
C ASP A 135 27.94 -17.60 -7.59
N PRO A 136 28.36 -16.90 -8.67
CA PRO A 136 27.92 -15.53 -8.92
C PRO A 136 26.40 -15.41 -9.14
N VAL A 137 25.81 -14.36 -8.57
CA VAL A 137 24.39 -14.00 -8.76
C VAL A 137 24.31 -12.79 -9.70
N THR A 138 23.50 -12.87 -10.75
CA THR A 138 23.30 -11.76 -11.70
C THR A 138 21.88 -11.21 -11.61
N VAL A 139 21.76 -9.94 -11.26
CA VAL A 139 20.52 -9.17 -11.33
C VAL A 139 20.40 -8.56 -12.73
N ASP A 140 19.24 -8.74 -13.37
CA ASP A 140 18.87 -8.06 -14.61
C ASP A 140 17.60 -7.24 -14.35
N PRO A 141 17.71 -5.91 -14.14
CA PRO A 141 16.57 -5.04 -13.81
C PRO A 141 15.44 -5.03 -14.85
N ALA A 142 15.66 -5.54 -16.07
CA ALA A 142 14.61 -5.69 -17.08
C ALA A 142 13.77 -6.98 -16.91
N THR A 143 14.16 -7.88 -15.99
CA THR A 143 13.50 -9.19 -15.78
C THR A 143 13.38 -9.63 -14.32
N ALA A 144 14.11 -9.00 -13.39
CA ALA A 144 14.01 -9.28 -11.96
C ALA A 144 12.78 -8.60 -11.35
N GLU A 145 12.13 -9.27 -10.40
CA GLU A 145 11.19 -8.62 -9.47
C GLU A 145 12.02 -7.81 -8.45
N PRO A 146 11.70 -6.53 -8.20
CA PRO A 146 12.32 -5.77 -7.12
C PRO A 146 11.80 -6.22 -5.74
N SER A 147 12.49 -5.79 -4.68
CA SER A 147 11.99 -5.93 -3.30
C SER A 147 10.61 -5.27 -3.14
N ARG A 148 9.85 -5.75 -2.16
CA ARG A 148 8.47 -5.33 -1.90
C ARG A 148 8.32 -4.92 -0.44
N ASP A 149 8.36 -3.61 -0.20
CA ASP A 149 8.28 -3.02 1.13
C ASP A 149 6.84 -2.65 1.55
N MET A 150 6.66 -2.44 2.86
CA MET A 150 5.42 -2.13 3.56
C MET A 150 5.35 -0.67 4.09
N GLY A 151 6.39 0.16 3.98
CA GLY A 151 6.34 1.60 4.29
C GLY A 151 7.65 2.39 4.16
N ASN A 152 7.80 3.17 3.07
CA ASN A 152 8.95 4.02 2.77
C ASN A 152 8.91 5.45 3.39
N GLU A 153 10.03 5.93 3.96
CA GLU A 153 10.26 7.35 4.31
C GLU A 153 10.89 8.13 3.13
N TYR A 154 10.47 9.39 2.87
CA TYR A 154 11.07 10.22 1.80
C TYR A 154 11.35 11.67 2.20
N ASN A 155 12.49 12.17 1.74
CA ASN A 155 12.84 13.59 1.81
C ASN A 155 12.03 14.41 0.78
N MET A 156 11.07 15.21 1.25
CA MET A 156 10.22 16.05 0.38
C MET A 156 10.99 17.17 -0.34
N VAL A 157 11.26 16.99 -1.63
CA VAL A 157 11.91 17.98 -2.51
C VAL A 157 10.94 18.44 -3.62
N PRO A 158 10.70 19.74 -3.85
CA PRO A 158 9.76 20.21 -4.88
C PRO A 158 10.10 19.73 -6.28
N GLY A 159 9.10 19.22 -7.00
CA GLY A 159 9.25 18.71 -8.34
C GLY A 159 9.95 17.35 -8.44
N LYS A 160 10.35 16.72 -7.32
CA LYS A 160 10.70 15.29 -7.31
C LYS A 160 9.42 14.45 -7.31
N SER A 161 9.51 13.31 -7.97
CA SER A 161 8.48 12.27 -8.00
C SER A 161 9.10 10.98 -7.46
N PHE A 162 8.33 10.26 -6.66
CA PHE A 162 8.67 8.97 -6.08
C PHE A 162 7.76 7.92 -6.71
N LYS A 163 8.32 6.79 -7.14
CA LYS A 163 7.53 5.67 -7.65
C LYS A 163 6.70 5.12 -6.49
N LYS A 164 5.41 4.91 -6.70
CA LYS A 164 4.47 4.37 -5.71
C LYS A 164 3.55 3.38 -6.41
N ASP A 165 3.66 2.10 -6.11
CA ASP A 165 2.93 1.05 -6.83
C ASP A 165 2.11 0.17 -5.86
N PRO A 166 1.01 0.70 -5.27
CA PRO A 166 0.14 -0.04 -4.37
C PRO A 166 -0.70 -1.06 -5.17
N VAL A 167 -0.17 -2.28 -5.27
CA VAL A 167 -0.86 -3.41 -5.93
C VAL A 167 -1.81 -4.07 -4.94
N VAL A 168 -3.10 -4.20 -5.32
CA VAL A 168 -4.06 -5.05 -4.59
C VAL A 168 -4.24 -6.34 -5.37
N THR A 169 -3.93 -7.45 -4.71
CA THR A 169 -4.13 -8.79 -5.25
C THR A 169 -5.27 -9.47 -4.52
N VAL A 170 -6.32 -9.85 -5.24
CA VAL A 170 -7.36 -10.75 -4.74
C VAL A 170 -6.87 -12.18 -4.98
N VAL A 171 -6.50 -12.89 -3.92
CA VAL A 171 -5.83 -14.19 -4.08
C VAL A 171 -6.80 -15.30 -4.51
N ALA A 172 -6.22 -16.37 -5.04
CA ALA A 172 -6.92 -17.56 -5.50
C ALA A 172 -7.97 -18.08 -4.50
N ASP A 173 -9.05 -18.64 -5.05
CA ASP A 173 -10.21 -19.20 -4.36
C ASP A 173 -11.02 -18.19 -3.50
N SER A 174 -10.77 -16.88 -3.64
CA SER A 174 -11.66 -15.83 -3.14
C SER A 174 -13.01 -15.80 -3.87
N GLU A 175 -14.07 -15.39 -3.18
CA GLU A 175 -15.41 -15.16 -3.77
C GLU A 175 -15.49 -13.85 -4.58
N ASP A 176 -16.48 -13.74 -5.48
CA ASP A 176 -16.79 -12.51 -6.23
C ASP A 176 -16.92 -11.31 -5.29
N CYS A 177 -16.08 -10.28 -5.43
CA CYS A 177 -15.99 -9.17 -4.48
C CYS A 177 -15.98 -7.76 -5.13
N TYR A 178 -16.39 -6.77 -4.33
CA TYR A 178 -16.08 -5.35 -4.55
C TYR A 178 -14.79 -5.00 -3.82
N VAL A 179 -13.97 -4.13 -4.41
CA VAL A 179 -12.72 -3.64 -3.80
C VAL A 179 -12.72 -2.12 -3.76
N ARG A 180 -12.24 -1.55 -2.65
CA ARG A 180 -12.01 -0.11 -2.50
C ARG A 180 -10.62 0.17 -1.93
N PHE A 181 -10.08 1.31 -2.29
CA PHE A 181 -9.02 1.99 -1.54
C PHE A 181 -9.61 3.10 -0.68
N ARG A 182 -9.04 3.27 0.51
CA ARG A 182 -9.10 4.49 1.30
C ARG A 182 -7.71 5.10 1.33
N VAL A 183 -7.57 6.32 0.83
CA VAL A 183 -6.32 7.09 0.89
C VAL A 183 -6.53 8.22 1.88
N THR A 184 -5.68 8.37 2.89
CA THR A 184 -5.79 9.42 3.90
C THR A 184 -4.54 10.28 3.89
N LEU A 185 -4.71 11.59 3.68
CA LEU A 185 -3.67 12.59 3.88
C LEU A 185 -3.84 13.23 5.26
N ASN A 186 -2.76 13.38 6.00
CA ASN A 186 -2.74 14.24 7.20
C ASN A 186 -2.46 15.71 6.81
N SER A 187 -2.22 16.59 7.80
CA SER A 187 -1.86 18.00 7.58
C SER A 187 -2.89 18.80 6.76
N TYR A 188 -4.17 18.43 6.85
CA TYR A 188 -5.25 18.95 6.00
C TYR A 188 -5.38 20.48 6.05
N ALA A 189 -5.25 21.09 7.23
CA ALA A 189 -5.29 22.55 7.39
C ALA A 189 -4.13 23.25 6.66
N ALA A 190 -2.94 22.65 6.65
CA ALA A 190 -1.79 23.16 5.89
C ALA A 190 -2.02 23.01 4.38
N LEU A 191 -2.52 21.84 3.95
CA LEU A 191 -2.88 21.59 2.54
C LEU A 191 -3.91 22.60 2.02
N LYS A 192 -4.97 22.91 2.77
CA LYS A 192 -5.97 23.94 2.40
C LYS A 192 -5.41 25.36 2.42
N ALA A 193 -4.44 25.66 3.29
CA ALA A 193 -3.78 26.97 3.33
C ALA A 193 -2.83 27.18 2.14
N ILE A 194 -2.25 26.10 1.61
CA ILE A 194 -1.38 26.09 0.43
C ILE A 194 -2.22 26.12 -0.86
N PHE A 195 -3.11 25.14 -1.03
CA PHE A 195 -3.94 24.95 -2.22
C PHE A 195 -5.32 25.60 -2.03
N THR A 196 -5.32 26.92 -1.84
CA THR A 196 -6.52 27.72 -1.53
C THR A 196 -7.65 27.64 -2.57
N ASP A 197 -7.34 27.19 -3.78
CA ASP A 197 -8.25 27.01 -4.91
C ASP A 197 -8.85 25.58 -5.00
N ALA A 198 -8.23 24.59 -4.35
CA ALA A 198 -8.62 23.20 -4.41
C ALA A 198 -9.82 22.87 -3.50
N GLN A 199 -10.80 22.12 -4.03
CA GLN A 199 -11.77 21.44 -3.18
C GLN A 199 -11.12 20.24 -2.50
N ASP A 200 -11.77 19.71 -1.46
CA ASP A 200 -11.21 18.63 -0.65
C ASP A 200 -10.99 17.38 -1.51
N ALA A 201 -11.88 17.13 -2.49
CA ALA A 201 -11.75 16.10 -3.52
C ALA A 201 -10.55 16.29 -4.47
N ASP A 202 -10.02 17.50 -4.62
CA ASP A 202 -8.96 17.84 -5.58
C ASP A 202 -7.55 17.79 -4.96
N LEU A 203 -7.42 17.85 -3.63
CA LEU A 203 -6.12 17.98 -2.95
C LEU A 203 -5.19 16.78 -3.22
N LEU A 204 -5.72 15.54 -3.19
CA LEU A 204 -4.93 14.35 -3.52
C LEU A 204 -4.37 14.40 -4.95
N GLY A 205 -5.16 14.94 -5.89
CA GLY A 205 -4.75 15.17 -7.28
C GLY A 205 -3.66 16.22 -7.48
N LYS A 206 -3.22 16.92 -6.42
CA LYS A 206 -1.98 17.72 -6.45
C LYS A 206 -0.74 16.82 -6.39
N PHE A 207 -0.82 15.68 -5.70
CA PHE A 207 0.32 14.81 -5.45
C PHE A 207 0.36 13.58 -6.36
N VAL A 208 -0.79 12.98 -6.67
CA VAL A 208 -0.85 11.73 -7.44
C VAL A 208 -1.71 11.87 -8.69
N ASN A 209 -1.31 11.18 -9.77
CA ASN A 209 -2.15 11.02 -10.95
C ASN A 209 -3.05 9.78 -10.78
N VAL A 210 -4.27 9.97 -10.27
CA VAL A 210 -5.19 8.86 -10.02
C VAL A 210 -5.62 8.18 -11.32
N ASN A 211 -5.53 6.84 -11.34
CA ASN A 211 -6.08 5.98 -12.37
C ASN A 211 -7.62 6.00 -12.39
N THR A 212 -8.17 7.07 -12.96
CA THR A 212 -9.61 7.25 -13.19
C THR A 212 -10.16 6.38 -14.32
N THR A 213 -9.35 5.55 -14.99
CA THR A 213 -9.81 4.54 -15.95
C THR A 213 -10.48 3.39 -15.22
N ASP A 214 -9.82 2.88 -14.18
CA ASP A 214 -10.23 1.67 -13.45
C ASP A 214 -10.92 1.98 -12.11
N TRP A 215 -10.62 3.13 -11.51
CA TRP A 215 -11.13 3.54 -10.20
C TRP A 215 -12.10 4.72 -10.29
N THR A 216 -13.03 4.78 -9.34
CA THR A 216 -14.02 5.87 -9.20
C THR A 216 -13.90 6.50 -7.83
N LEU A 217 -13.65 7.81 -7.76
CA LEU A 217 -13.76 8.59 -6.52
C LEU A 217 -15.24 8.64 -6.09
N LYS A 218 -15.54 8.13 -4.90
CA LYS A 218 -16.89 8.06 -4.33
C LYS A 218 -17.12 9.06 -3.21
N ALA A 219 -16.09 9.35 -2.42
CA ALA A 219 -16.14 10.34 -1.35
C ALA A 219 -14.76 10.98 -1.10
N ALA A 220 -14.76 12.23 -0.65
CA ALA A 220 -13.65 12.87 0.04
C ALA A 220 -14.20 13.48 1.33
N ALA A 221 -13.65 13.10 2.47
CA ALA A 221 -14.14 13.46 3.80
C ALA A 221 -13.01 14.03 4.64
N ALA A 222 -13.12 15.31 5.02
CA ALA A 222 -12.17 15.96 5.91
C ALA A 222 -12.58 15.84 7.39
N ASP A 223 -11.63 15.50 8.26
CA ASP A 223 -11.77 15.58 9.71
C ASP A 223 -10.84 16.69 10.25
N ALA A 224 -11.43 17.83 10.59
CA ALA A 224 -10.73 18.97 11.15
C ALA A 224 -10.23 18.77 12.61
N THR A 225 -10.59 17.66 13.25
CA THR A 225 -10.11 17.27 14.60
C THR A 225 -8.88 16.40 14.52
N ALA A 226 -8.86 15.45 13.57
CA ALA A 226 -7.68 14.64 13.24
C ALA A 226 -6.67 15.38 12.34
N ASP A 227 -7.09 16.50 11.73
CA ASP A 227 -6.38 17.23 10.67
C ASP A 227 -6.07 16.37 9.43
N THR A 228 -7.05 15.56 9.02
CA THR A 228 -6.93 14.65 7.88
C THR A 228 -7.99 14.88 6.80
N VAL A 229 -7.73 14.36 5.60
CA VAL A 229 -8.73 14.17 4.54
C VAL A 229 -8.60 12.77 3.96
N THR A 230 -9.71 12.03 3.94
CA THR A 230 -9.79 10.65 3.46
C THR A 230 -10.61 10.54 2.18
N TYR A 231 -10.06 9.84 1.19
CA TYR A 231 -10.63 9.60 -0.13
C TYR A 231 -11.07 8.15 -0.25
N GLU A 232 -12.31 7.89 -0.65
CA GLU A 232 -12.77 6.56 -1.01
C GLU A 232 -12.77 6.39 -2.53
N PHE A 233 -11.94 5.47 -3.03
CA PHE A 233 -11.92 5.05 -4.42
C PHE A 233 -12.41 3.61 -4.55
N ARG A 234 -13.31 3.34 -5.48
CA ARG A 234 -13.81 1.97 -5.73
C ARG A 234 -13.44 1.48 -7.11
N TYR A 235 -13.08 0.20 -7.18
CA TYR A 235 -12.81 -0.47 -8.45
C TYR A 235 -14.11 -0.59 -9.24
N LYS A 236 -14.07 -0.30 -10.55
CA LYS A 236 -15.30 -0.19 -11.36
C LYS A 236 -15.98 -1.52 -11.67
N GLU A 237 -15.25 -2.62 -11.58
CA GLU A 237 -15.75 -3.96 -11.90
C GLU A 237 -15.86 -4.83 -10.65
N ILE A 238 -16.69 -5.88 -10.72
CA ILE A 238 -16.69 -6.94 -9.71
C ILE A 238 -15.49 -7.82 -10.00
N VAL A 239 -14.54 -7.91 -9.07
CA VAL A 239 -13.44 -8.87 -9.17
C VAL A 239 -14.04 -10.26 -9.05
N LYS A 240 -13.79 -11.10 -10.06
CA LYS A 240 -14.35 -12.45 -10.11
C LYS A 240 -13.50 -13.41 -9.30
N GLY A 241 -14.16 -14.28 -8.55
CA GLY A 241 -13.50 -15.38 -7.89
C GLY A 241 -12.89 -16.34 -8.92
N THR A 242 -11.59 -16.60 -8.82
CA THR A 242 -10.89 -17.54 -9.69
C THR A 242 -9.93 -18.41 -8.88
N ASN A 243 -9.47 -19.52 -9.47
CA ASN A 243 -8.47 -20.41 -8.88
C ASN A 243 -7.01 -19.93 -9.10
N ALA A 244 -6.84 -18.63 -9.34
CA ALA A 244 -5.57 -17.93 -9.49
C ALA A 244 -5.69 -16.53 -8.87
N ASP A 245 -4.56 -15.95 -8.53
CA ASP A 245 -4.49 -14.59 -8.02
C ASP A 245 -4.89 -13.58 -9.10
N VAL A 246 -5.66 -12.56 -8.71
CA VAL A 246 -6.15 -11.49 -9.58
C VAL A 246 -5.58 -10.17 -9.08
N GLU A 247 -4.53 -9.70 -9.75
CA GLU A 247 -3.95 -8.38 -9.52
C GLU A 247 -4.82 -7.29 -10.14
N LEU A 248 -5.07 -6.22 -9.38
CA LEU A 248 -5.82 -5.06 -9.85
C LEU A 248 -4.87 -3.94 -10.31
N PRO A 249 -5.26 -3.12 -11.30
CA PRO A 249 -4.52 -1.93 -11.68
C PRO A 249 -4.31 -1.00 -10.48
N ALA A 250 -3.08 -0.54 -10.26
CA ALA A 250 -2.77 0.40 -9.18
C ALA A 250 -3.65 1.67 -9.26
N LEU A 251 -3.92 2.27 -8.08
CA LEU A 251 -4.71 3.49 -7.98
C LEU A 251 -3.95 4.73 -8.50
N PHE A 252 -2.63 4.74 -8.32
CA PHE A 252 -1.67 5.69 -8.88
C PHE A 252 -0.30 4.98 -8.92
N ASP A 253 0.60 5.43 -9.78
CA ASP A 253 1.96 4.88 -9.99
C ASP A 253 3.08 5.76 -9.40
N THR A 254 2.73 6.98 -9.02
CA THR A 254 3.67 8.05 -8.67
C THR A 254 3.09 9.00 -7.63
N PHE A 255 3.91 9.39 -6.65
CA PHE A 255 3.68 10.53 -5.77
C PHE A 255 4.66 11.64 -6.14
N THR A 256 4.15 12.84 -6.44
CA THR A 256 4.94 14.00 -6.87
C THR A 256 4.76 15.14 -5.88
N VAL A 257 5.87 15.70 -5.39
CA VAL A 257 5.84 16.94 -4.61
C VAL A 257 5.63 18.11 -5.59
N PRO A 258 4.55 18.91 -5.49
CA PRO A 258 4.27 19.93 -6.49
C PRO A 258 5.40 20.97 -6.60
N GLY A 259 5.85 21.24 -7.82
CA GLY A 259 7.01 22.11 -8.09
C GLY A 259 6.76 23.59 -7.78
N GLU A 260 5.50 23.99 -7.63
CA GLU A 260 5.09 25.32 -7.17
C GLU A 260 5.28 25.56 -5.66
N LEU A 261 5.58 24.52 -4.86
CA LEU A 261 5.75 24.66 -3.42
C LEU A 261 7.04 25.41 -3.07
N THR A 262 6.88 26.52 -2.34
CA THR A 262 8.02 27.25 -1.78
C THR A 262 8.61 26.52 -0.56
N GLY A 263 9.88 26.77 -0.26
CA GLY A 263 10.55 26.17 0.90
C GLY A 263 9.92 26.51 2.26
N ASP A 264 9.11 27.57 2.37
CA ASP A 264 8.35 27.85 3.59
C ASP A 264 7.02 27.09 3.65
N GLN A 265 6.41 26.76 2.51
CA GLN A 265 5.24 25.87 2.45
C GLN A 265 5.63 24.40 2.73
N LEU A 266 6.78 23.93 2.23
CA LEU A 266 7.29 22.60 2.56
C LEU A 266 7.47 22.39 4.07
N LYS A 267 7.98 23.40 4.79
CA LYS A 267 8.14 23.33 6.26
C LYS A 267 6.81 23.13 6.99
N THR A 268 5.69 23.59 6.40
CA THR A 268 4.34 23.35 6.95
C THR A 268 3.76 21.99 6.58
N LEU A 269 4.43 21.25 5.69
CA LEU A 269 4.12 19.88 5.28
C LEU A 269 5.23 18.90 5.73
N ALA A 270 6.10 19.28 6.67
CA ALA A 270 7.22 18.45 7.12
C ALA A 270 6.80 17.15 7.84
N THR A 271 5.51 17.02 8.16
CA THR A 271 4.88 15.83 8.73
C THR A 271 3.83 15.25 7.78
N LEU A 272 3.86 15.56 6.47
CA LEU A 272 2.84 15.08 5.54
C LEU A 272 2.98 13.58 5.33
N GLU A 273 1.97 12.84 5.76
CA GLU A 273 1.86 11.39 5.57
C GLU A 273 0.68 11.08 4.63
N MET A 274 0.83 9.98 3.87
CA MET A 274 -0.24 9.36 3.10
C MET A 274 -0.41 7.92 3.57
N GLU A 275 -1.55 7.62 4.19
CA GLU A 275 -1.98 6.25 4.46
C GLU A 275 -2.77 5.71 3.26
N VAL A 276 -2.52 4.47 2.84
CA VAL A 276 -3.29 3.77 1.80
C VAL A 276 -3.77 2.44 2.36
N VAL A 277 -5.08 2.24 2.38
CA VAL A 277 -5.73 1.03 2.92
C VAL A 277 -6.62 0.41 1.87
N ALA A 278 -6.52 -0.90 1.66
CA ALA A 278 -7.39 -1.65 0.77
C ALA A 278 -8.43 -2.46 1.57
N ASP A 279 -9.70 -2.35 1.20
CA ASP A 279 -10.79 -3.17 1.72
C ASP A 279 -11.45 -3.97 0.58
N ALA A 280 -11.91 -5.19 0.88
CA ALA A 280 -12.64 -6.06 -0.03
C ALA A 280 -13.89 -6.66 0.63
N ILE A 281 -15.00 -6.74 -0.09
CA ILE A 281 -16.28 -7.25 0.41
C ILE A 281 -16.99 -8.13 -0.63
N GLN A 282 -17.44 -9.31 -0.21
CA GLN A 282 -18.15 -10.25 -1.08
C GLN A 282 -19.45 -9.66 -1.64
N THR A 283 -19.76 -9.96 -2.89
CA THR A 283 -20.94 -9.44 -3.60
C THR A 283 -22.24 -10.19 -3.27
N VAL A 284 -22.16 -11.49 -2.97
CA VAL A 284 -23.32 -12.40 -2.78
C VAL A 284 -24.31 -11.97 -1.69
N ALA A 285 -23.88 -11.05 -0.83
CA ALA A 285 -24.58 -10.53 0.34
C ALA A 285 -25.48 -9.31 0.05
N PHE A 286 -25.32 -8.64 -1.10
CA PHE A 286 -25.86 -7.29 -1.35
C PHE A 286 -26.48 -7.16 -2.74
N GLU A 287 -27.52 -6.33 -2.90
CA GLU A 287 -28.08 -6.02 -4.23
C GLU A 287 -27.27 -4.94 -4.95
N THR A 288 -26.55 -4.10 -4.19
CA THR A 288 -25.71 -3.01 -4.72
C THR A 288 -24.38 -2.86 -3.96
N GLU A 289 -23.40 -2.27 -4.65
CA GLU A 289 -22.11 -1.89 -4.08
C GLU A 289 -22.25 -0.87 -2.93
N ASP A 290 -23.13 0.13 -3.08
CA ASP A 290 -23.35 1.15 -2.03
C ASP A 290 -23.93 0.55 -0.74
N GLU A 291 -24.78 -0.49 -0.84
CA GLU A 291 -25.26 -1.25 0.33
C GLU A 291 -24.13 -2.05 1.00
N ALA A 292 -23.25 -2.67 0.21
CA ALA A 292 -22.11 -3.44 0.71
C ALA A 292 -21.20 -2.56 1.59
N TRP A 293 -20.75 -1.42 1.07
CA TRP A 293 -19.87 -0.51 1.84
C TRP A 293 -20.58 0.20 2.99
N THR A 294 -21.89 0.45 2.87
CA THR A 294 -22.69 0.93 4.01
C THR A 294 -22.77 -0.11 5.12
N ALA A 295 -22.96 -1.39 4.80
CA ALA A 295 -22.94 -2.47 5.78
C ALA A 295 -21.57 -2.61 6.46
N PHE A 296 -20.48 -2.50 5.68
CA PHE A 296 -19.11 -2.52 6.19
C PHE A 296 -18.86 -1.40 7.23
N GLY A 297 -19.19 -0.13 6.92
CA GLY A 297 -18.98 0.98 7.85
C GLY A 297 -19.69 0.79 9.20
N ASN A 298 -20.94 0.34 9.17
CA ASN A 298 -21.74 0.05 10.37
C ASN A 298 -21.17 -1.08 11.24
N GLN A 299 -20.35 -1.98 10.69
CA GLN A 299 -19.75 -3.12 11.40
C GLN A 299 -18.46 -2.75 12.15
N TYR A 300 -17.73 -1.72 11.67
CA TYR A 300 -16.42 -1.33 12.22
C TYR A 300 -16.38 0.06 12.85
N GLY A 301 -17.44 0.88 12.70
CA GLY A 301 -17.56 2.16 13.39
C GLY A 301 -16.79 3.32 12.76
N ASN A 302 -16.59 3.26 11.44
CA ASN A 302 -16.09 4.35 10.59
C ASN A 302 -17.25 5.20 10.06
#